data_AF-A0A539EKE5-F1
#
_entry.id   AF-A0A539EKE5-F1
#
_cell.length_a   1.000
_cell.length_b   1.000
_cell.length_c   1.000
_cell.angle_alpha   90.00
_cell.angle_beta   90.00
_cell.angle_gamma   90.00
#
_symmetry.space_group_name_H-M   'P 1'
#
loop_
_entity.id
_entity.type
_entity.pdbx_description
1 polymer ?
#
loop_
_entity_poly.entity_id
_entity_poly.type
_entity_poly.pdbx_seq_one_letter_code
_entity_poly.pdbx_strand_id
1 'polypeptide(L)'
;MPLRLLLALAVSVWAGANPSGAGRGLTGPADPSFDPVLRRVSDRMSAWEAVESASVQVPARVIELGLNTKMYRCWKLRLTGDHGRKALAVFERLRSVQDTLKDLKARLSQDLVRYAASPKPDAELQKRIAEAQMGLDSLADSFEKSLDSAVRNALLKPSGQGLTGARRQLSPLMTKDDYTMVRDEETPECRTKK
;
A
#
# COMPACT_ATOMS: atom_id res chain seq x y z
N MET A 1 -58.94 11.94 -31.27
CA MET A 1 -58.54 11.26 -32.52
C MET A 1 -57.08 10.85 -32.41
N PRO A 2 -56.77 9.55 -32.63
CA PRO A 2 -55.46 8.93 -32.38
C PRO A 2 -54.63 8.76 -33.66
N LEU A 3 -53.29 8.65 -33.55
CA LEU A 3 -52.42 7.96 -34.52
C LEU A 3 -51.07 7.71 -33.80
N ARG A 4 -50.79 6.49 -33.30
CA ARG A 4 -50.07 5.38 -33.95
C ARG A 4 -48.59 5.68 -34.29
N LEU A 5 -47.68 4.96 -33.64
CA LEU A 5 -46.72 3.99 -34.22
C LEU A 5 -45.85 3.45 -33.06
N LEU A 6 -46.08 2.25 -32.50
CA LEU A 6 -45.57 0.95 -32.97
C LEU A 6 -44.11 0.97 -33.43
N LEU A 7 -43.21 0.59 -32.52
CA LEU A 7 -42.00 -0.17 -32.87
C LEU A 7 -41.80 -1.28 -31.83
N ALA A 8 -42.38 -2.44 -32.12
CA ALA A 8 -41.94 -3.73 -31.63
C ALA A 8 -41.11 -4.36 -32.75
N LEU A 9 -39.90 -4.82 -32.43
CA LEU A 9 -39.00 -5.73 -33.17
C LEU A 9 -37.65 -5.69 -32.40
N ALA A 10 -36.96 -6.75 -32.06
CA ALA A 10 -37.16 -8.16 -32.30
C ALA A 10 -36.39 -8.92 -31.21
N VAL A 11 -36.99 -10.01 -30.76
CA VAL A 11 -36.36 -11.03 -29.93
C VAL A 11 -35.27 -11.69 -30.76
N SER A 12 -34.00 -11.49 -30.41
CA SER A 12 -32.91 -12.32 -30.89
C SER A 12 -32.65 -13.41 -29.86
N VAL A 13 -33.42 -14.50 -29.96
CA VAL A 13 -33.00 -15.81 -29.46
C VAL A 13 -31.71 -16.17 -30.20
N TRP A 14 -30.58 -16.13 -29.49
CA TRP A 14 -29.38 -16.85 -29.88
C TRP A 14 -29.15 -17.95 -28.85
N ALA A 15 -29.84 -19.07 -29.08
CA ALA A 15 -29.38 -20.36 -28.62
C ALA A 15 -28.21 -20.79 -29.54
N GLY A 16 -27.03 -20.24 -29.28
CA GLY A 16 -25.77 -20.73 -29.82
C GLY A 16 -25.11 -21.59 -28.76
N ALA A 17 -25.32 -22.89 -28.82
CA ALA A 17 -24.56 -23.86 -28.04
C ALA A 17 -23.08 -23.77 -28.48
N ASN A 18 -22.21 -23.32 -27.58
CA ASN A 18 -20.80 -23.68 -27.61
C ASN A 18 -20.41 -24.15 -26.19
N PRO A 19 -19.86 -25.36 -26.05
CA PRO A 19 -19.45 -25.91 -24.77
C PRO A 19 -18.09 -25.34 -24.36
N SER A 20 -17.81 -25.35 -23.06
CA SER A 20 -16.55 -24.94 -22.39
C SER A 20 -16.37 -23.42 -22.15
N GLY A 21 -16.36 -23.06 -20.87
CA GLY A 21 -16.14 -21.69 -20.39
C GLY A 21 -17.31 -21.12 -19.58
N ALA A 22 -17.90 -21.92 -18.69
CA ALA A 22 -18.88 -21.44 -17.73
C ALA A 22 -18.19 -20.54 -16.69
N GLY A 23 -17.74 -19.35 -17.07
CA GLY A 23 -17.35 -18.34 -16.10
C GLY A 23 -18.59 -17.80 -15.42
N ARG A 24 -18.53 -17.57 -14.10
CA ARG A 24 -19.53 -16.75 -13.42
C ARG A 24 -19.44 -15.37 -14.11
N GLY A 25 -20.49 -14.98 -14.83
CA GLY A 25 -20.63 -13.56 -15.16
C GLY A 25 -20.54 -12.76 -13.86
N LEU A 26 -20.09 -11.50 -13.92
CA LEU A 26 -20.03 -10.57 -12.77
C LEU A 26 -21.37 -10.38 -12.02
N THR A 27 -22.42 -11.10 -12.41
CA THR A 27 -23.80 -11.10 -11.92
C THR A 27 -24.30 -12.47 -11.42
N GLY A 28 -23.49 -13.54 -11.46
CA GLY A 28 -23.90 -14.84 -10.94
C GLY A 28 -23.90 -14.85 -9.40
N PRO A 29 -24.91 -15.43 -8.73
CA PRO A 29 -25.07 -15.30 -7.28
C PRO A 29 -23.84 -15.90 -6.60
N ALA A 30 -23.13 -15.10 -5.80
CA ALA A 30 -22.02 -15.53 -4.94
C ALA A 30 -22.44 -16.76 -4.10
N ASP A 31 -21.50 -17.59 -3.69
CA ASP A 31 -21.82 -18.65 -2.74
C ASP A 31 -22.33 -17.94 -1.48
N PRO A 32 -23.59 -18.16 -1.04
CA PRO A 32 -24.18 -17.39 0.05
C PRO A 32 -23.39 -17.53 1.35
N SER A 33 -22.63 -18.62 1.52
CA SER A 33 -21.73 -18.80 2.66
C SER A 33 -20.46 -17.94 2.59
N PHE A 34 -20.01 -17.60 1.37
CA PHE A 34 -18.78 -16.84 1.12
C PHE A 34 -19.04 -15.33 0.88
N ASP A 35 -20.28 -14.96 0.57
CA ASP A 35 -20.71 -13.56 0.38
C ASP A 35 -20.27 -12.61 1.52
N PRO A 36 -20.30 -12.99 2.82
CA PRO A 36 -19.81 -12.13 3.90
C PRO A 36 -18.32 -11.79 3.80
N VAL A 37 -17.50 -12.69 3.23
CA VAL A 37 -16.07 -12.45 3.01
C VAL A 37 -15.89 -11.45 1.87
N LEU A 38 -16.61 -11.64 0.76
CA LEU A 38 -16.56 -10.74 -0.39
C LEU A 38 -17.01 -9.31 -0.05
N ARG A 39 -18.07 -9.18 0.76
CA ARG A 39 -18.51 -7.87 1.26
C ARG A 39 -17.44 -7.19 2.11
N ARG A 40 -16.86 -7.92 3.08
CA ARG A 40 -15.76 -7.37 3.90
C ARG A 40 -14.57 -6.92 3.05
N VAL A 41 -14.19 -7.69 2.04
CA VAL A 41 -13.13 -7.31 1.09
C VAL A 41 -13.48 -6.00 0.38
N SER A 42 -14.71 -5.86 -0.10
CA SER A 42 -15.19 -4.64 -0.75
C SER A 42 -15.17 -3.44 0.20
N ASP A 43 -15.70 -3.61 1.41
CA ASP A 43 -15.80 -2.55 2.42
C ASP A 43 -14.42 -2.06 2.88
N ARG A 44 -13.43 -2.97 2.96
CA ARG A 44 -12.08 -2.68 3.46
C ARG A 44 -11.11 -2.22 2.38
N MET A 45 -11.46 -2.33 1.10
CA MET A 45 -10.56 -2.00 -0.02
C MET A 45 -9.98 -0.59 0.08
N SER A 46 -10.84 0.40 0.38
CA SER A 46 -10.43 1.80 0.53
C SER A 46 -9.47 2.03 1.70
N ALA A 47 -9.63 1.27 2.80
CA ALA A 47 -8.74 1.35 3.95
C ALA A 47 -7.34 0.79 3.63
N TRP A 48 -7.27 -0.34 2.92
CA TRP A 48 -6.00 -0.90 2.47
C TRP A 48 -5.31 0.02 1.45
N GLU A 49 -6.06 0.66 0.55
CA GLU A 49 -5.56 1.68 -0.38
C GLU A 49 -5.01 2.92 0.30
N ALA A 50 -5.62 3.36 1.40
CA ALA A 50 -5.12 4.47 2.18
C ALA A 50 -3.74 4.16 2.78
N VAL A 51 -3.52 2.93 3.26
CA VAL A 51 -2.21 2.48 3.77
C VAL A 51 -1.19 2.36 2.63
N GLU A 52 -1.58 1.76 1.50
CA GLU A 52 -0.71 1.61 0.31
C GLU A 52 -0.26 2.98 -0.25
N SER A 53 -1.17 3.96 -0.26
CA SER A 53 -0.92 5.28 -0.83
C SER A 53 -0.22 6.26 0.10
N ALA A 54 0.01 5.90 1.37
CA ALA A 54 0.76 6.74 2.29
C ALA A 54 2.21 6.93 1.80
N SER A 55 2.62 8.19 1.65
CA SER A 55 3.96 8.56 1.22
C SER A 55 4.91 8.47 2.41
N VAL A 56 5.58 7.33 2.53
CA VAL A 56 6.56 7.05 3.57
C VAL A 56 7.94 7.43 3.06
N GLN A 57 8.39 8.64 3.39
CA GLN A 57 9.72 9.13 3.02
C GLN A 57 10.73 8.68 4.07
N VAL A 58 11.48 7.63 3.76
CA VAL A 58 12.60 7.19 4.59
C VAL A 58 13.70 8.26 4.51
N PRO A 59 14.08 8.92 5.63
CA PRO A 59 15.21 9.85 5.61
C PRO A 59 16.47 9.12 5.16
N ALA A 60 17.22 9.73 4.25
CA ALA A 60 18.51 9.20 3.89
C ALA A 60 19.40 9.12 5.14
N ARG A 61 20.10 7.99 5.32
CA ARG A 61 21.11 7.81 6.38
C ARG A 61 22.20 8.88 6.34
N VAL A 62 22.34 9.51 5.18
CA VAL A 62 23.31 10.54 4.88
C VAL A 62 22.61 11.65 4.10
N ILE A 63 22.59 12.87 4.65
CA ILE A 63 22.15 14.07 3.94
C ILE A 63 23.42 14.73 3.38
N GLU A 64 23.46 14.88 2.06
CA GLU A 64 24.55 15.60 1.39
C GLU A 64 24.33 17.11 1.60
N LEU A 65 25.26 17.75 2.29
CA LEU A 65 25.29 19.21 2.31
C LEU A 65 25.68 19.66 0.90
N GLY A 66 24.80 20.42 0.26
CA GLY A 66 24.88 20.74 -1.16
C GLY A 66 26.26 21.21 -1.65
N LEU A 67 26.49 20.95 -2.95
CA LEU A 67 27.76 20.97 -3.69
C LEU A 67 28.63 22.25 -3.65
N ASN A 68 28.25 23.33 -2.96
CA ASN A 68 28.76 24.66 -3.31
C ASN A 68 29.76 25.31 -2.35
N THR A 69 30.33 24.55 -1.41
CA THR A 69 31.43 25.07 -0.59
C THR A 69 32.56 24.05 -0.51
N LYS A 70 33.73 24.41 -1.07
CA LYS A 70 34.95 23.57 -1.05
C LYS A 70 35.30 23.06 0.37
N MET A 71 34.90 23.80 1.41
CA MET A 71 35.11 23.47 2.82
C MET A 71 34.33 22.23 3.29
N TYR A 72 33.13 21.96 2.75
CA TYR A 72 32.25 20.86 3.20
C TYR A 72 32.12 19.71 2.20
N ARG A 73 32.87 19.72 1.08
CA ARG A 73 32.85 18.66 0.04
C ARG A 73 33.01 17.25 0.60
N CYS A 74 33.75 17.11 1.69
CA CYS A 74 34.04 15.83 2.33
C CYS A 74 33.24 15.59 3.60
N TRP A 75 32.24 16.41 3.89
CA TRP A 75 31.46 16.28 5.11
C TRP A 75 30.01 15.92 4.77
N LYS A 76 29.51 14.88 5.43
CA LYS A 76 28.19 14.33 5.24
C LYS A 76 27.46 14.32 6.58
N LEU A 77 26.20 14.73 6.57
CA LEU A 77 25.38 14.78 7.77
C LEU A 77 24.75 13.39 7.97
N ARG A 78 25.20 12.66 9.00
CA ARG A 78 24.77 11.28 9.27
C ARG A 78 23.79 11.22 10.44
N LEU A 79 22.79 10.34 10.33
CA LEU A 79 21.91 9.98 11.44
C LEU A 79 22.69 9.16 12.48
N THR A 80 23.12 9.80 13.55
CA THR A 80 23.96 9.16 14.59
C THR A 80 23.32 9.18 15.97
N GLY A 81 22.37 10.08 16.23
CA GLY A 81 21.64 10.11 17.49
C GLY A 81 20.74 8.88 17.65
N ASP A 82 20.53 8.43 18.89
CA ASP A 82 19.65 7.31 19.20
C ASP A 82 18.22 7.52 18.70
N HIS A 83 17.75 8.77 18.75
CA HIS A 83 16.42 9.14 18.30
C HIS A 83 16.30 9.09 16.76
N GLY A 84 17.28 9.63 16.02
CA GLY A 84 17.38 9.51 14.56
C GLY A 84 17.42 8.06 14.07
N ARG A 85 18.16 7.18 14.78
CA ARG A 85 18.20 5.74 14.49
C ARG A 85 16.85 5.06 14.72
N LYS A 86 16.16 5.40 15.82
CA LYS A 86 14.81 4.88 16.13
C LYS A 86 13.79 5.34 15.09
N ALA A 87 13.80 6.61 14.70
CA ALA A 87 12.92 7.13 13.67
C ALA A 87 13.14 6.41 12.32
N LEU A 88 14.39 6.21 11.92
CA LEU A 88 14.72 5.46 10.70
C LEU A 88 14.21 4.01 10.75
N ALA A 89 14.42 3.30 11.86
CA ALA A 89 13.94 1.92 12.01
C ALA A 89 12.42 1.82 11.92
N VAL A 90 11.69 2.78 12.48
CA VAL A 90 10.23 2.88 12.34
C VAL A 90 9.84 3.09 10.88
N PHE A 91 10.51 4.00 10.18
CA PHE A 91 10.27 4.25 8.75
C PHE A 91 10.47 3.01 7.89
N GLU A 92 11.60 2.31 8.07
CA GLU A 92 11.91 1.06 7.36
C GLU A 92 10.84 0.00 7.64
N ARG A 93 10.35 -0.10 8.88
CA ARG A 93 9.26 -1.00 9.26
C ARG A 93 7.93 -0.63 8.60
N LEU A 94 7.54 0.65 8.64
CA LEU A 94 6.30 1.12 7.99
C LEU A 94 6.32 0.84 6.50
N ARG A 95 7.46 1.10 5.83
CA ARG A 95 7.65 0.79 4.41
C ARG A 95 7.57 -0.70 4.12
N SER A 96 8.24 -1.54 4.92
CA SER A 96 8.16 -3.00 4.77
C SER A 96 6.73 -3.53 4.92
N VAL A 97 5.95 -2.98 5.86
CA VAL A 97 4.54 -3.34 6.02
C VAL A 97 3.72 -2.90 4.79
N GLN A 98 3.96 -1.71 4.23
CA GLN A 98 3.30 -1.27 2.99
C GLN A 98 3.63 -2.15 1.80
N ASP A 99 4.90 -2.51 1.61
CA ASP A 99 5.34 -3.36 0.51
C ASP A 99 4.66 -4.75 0.62
N THR A 100 4.62 -5.31 1.83
CA THR A 100 3.93 -6.59 2.12
C THR A 100 2.43 -6.48 1.85
N LEU A 101 1.79 -5.38 2.26
CA LEU A 101 0.36 -5.13 2.05
C LEU A 101 0.04 -5.03 0.56
N LYS A 102 0.88 -4.34 -0.22
CA LYS A 102 0.74 -4.20 -1.68
C LYS A 102 0.83 -5.56 -2.38
N ASP A 103 1.82 -6.36 -2.02
CA ASP A 103 2.00 -7.70 -2.59
C ASP A 103 0.82 -8.63 -2.27
N LEU A 104 0.35 -8.62 -1.02
CA LEU A 104 -0.78 -9.44 -0.60
C LEU A 104 -2.08 -9.00 -1.27
N LYS A 105 -2.30 -7.68 -1.42
CA LYS A 105 -3.46 -7.12 -2.10
C LYS A 105 -3.47 -7.50 -3.57
N ALA A 106 -2.33 -7.44 -4.26
CA ALA A 106 -2.22 -7.86 -5.65
C ALA A 106 -2.58 -9.35 -5.83
N ARG A 107 -2.13 -10.22 -4.92
CA ARG A 107 -2.51 -11.64 -4.90
C ARG A 107 -4.01 -11.83 -4.65
N LEU A 108 -4.58 -11.11 -3.69
CA LEU A 108 -6.01 -11.14 -3.42
C LEU A 108 -6.82 -10.72 -4.66
N SER A 109 -6.42 -9.65 -5.36
CA SER A 109 -7.09 -9.23 -6.60
C SER A 109 -7.07 -10.32 -7.67
N GLN A 110 -5.94 -11.03 -7.84
CA GLN A 110 -5.85 -12.15 -8.77
C GLN A 110 -6.78 -13.31 -8.37
N ASP A 111 -6.81 -13.64 -7.08
CA ASP A 111 -7.67 -14.72 -6.57
C ASP A 111 -9.16 -14.37 -6.64
N LEU A 112 -9.54 -13.10 -6.45
CA LEU A 112 -10.91 -12.62 -6.67
C LEU A 112 -11.31 -12.71 -8.15
N VAL A 113 -10.41 -12.39 -9.08
CA VAL A 113 -10.66 -12.57 -10.52
C VAL A 113 -10.85 -14.05 -10.86
N ARG A 114 -10.02 -14.94 -10.30
CA ARG A 114 -10.18 -16.40 -10.46
C ARG A 114 -11.49 -16.91 -9.86
N TYR A 115 -11.88 -16.39 -8.71
CA TYR A 115 -13.13 -16.73 -8.04
C TYR A 115 -14.33 -16.30 -8.89
N ALA A 116 -14.29 -15.10 -9.48
CA ALA A 116 -15.32 -14.62 -10.40
C ALA A 116 -15.34 -15.44 -11.70
N ALA A 117 -14.18 -15.83 -12.24
CA ALA A 117 -14.10 -16.61 -13.47
C ALA A 117 -14.50 -18.09 -13.30
N SER A 118 -14.65 -18.59 -12.06
CA SER A 118 -15.00 -20.00 -11.80
C SER A 118 -16.49 -20.18 -11.52
N PRO A 119 -17.18 -21.13 -12.18
CA PRO A 119 -18.60 -21.42 -11.90
C PRO A 119 -18.79 -22.12 -10.56
N LYS A 120 -17.76 -22.84 -10.10
CA LYS A 120 -17.71 -23.53 -8.81
C LYS A 120 -16.31 -23.33 -8.23
N PRO A 121 -16.08 -22.24 -7.49
CA PRO A 121 -14.81 -21.99 -6.81
C PRO A 121 -14.48 -23.15 -5.87
N ASP A 122 -13.24 -23.61 -5.90
CA ASP A 122 -12.74 -24.63 -4.99
C ASP A 122 -12.58 -24.05 -3.57
N ALA A 123 -12.73 -24.92 -2.56
CA ALA A 123 -12.60 -24.53 -1.16
C ALA A 123 -11.22 -23.94 -0.82
N GLU A 124 -10.18 -24.38 -1.53
CA GLU A 124 -8.82 -23.87 -1.34
C GLU A 124 -8.69 -22.41 -1.82
N LEU A 125 -9.29 -22.04 -2.96
CA LEU A 125 -9.33 -20.64 -3.40
C LEU A 125 -10.13 -19.76 -2.44
N GLN A 126 -11.28 -20.25 -1.95
CA GLN A 126 -12.07 -19.53 -0.94
C GLN A 126 -11.27 -19.30 0.35
N LYS A 127 -10.53 -20.32 0.80
CA LYS A 127 -9.65 -20.24 1.96
C LYS A 127 -8.52 -19.23 1.74
N ARG A 128 -7.84 -19.26 0.58
CA ARG A 128 -6.79 -18.27 0.24
C ARG A 128 -7.30 -16.84 0.27
N ILE A 129 -8.49 -16.58 -0.26
CA ILE A 129 -9.12 -15.25 -0.24
C ILE A 129 -9.42 -14.81 1.20
N ALA A 130 -9.98 -15.70 2.03
CA ALA A 130 -10.27 -15.40 3.43
C ALA A 130 -8.99 -15.12 4.25
N GLU A 131 -7.94 -15.93 4.05
CA GLU A 131 -6.64 -15.75 4.70
C GLU A 131 -5.96 -14.44 4.23
N ALA A 132 -6.02 -14.13 2.94
CA ALA A 132 -5.49 -12.88 2.41
C ALA A 132 -6.24 -11.67 2.97
N GLN A 133 -7.57 -11.72 3.09
CA GLN A 133 -8.37 -10.68 3.74
C GLN A 133 -7.95 -10.45 5.20
N MET A 134 -7.84 -11.53 5.99
CA MET A 134 -7.39 -11.44 7.38
C MET A 134 -5.95 -10.92 7.50
N GLY A 135 -5.06 -11.34 6.58
CA GLY A 135 -3.68 -10.88 6.52
C GLY A 135 -3.58 -9.39 6.21
N LEU A 136 -4.38 -8.89 5.25
CA LEU A 136 -4.45 -7.47 4.91
C LEU A 136 -4.97 -6.63 6.08
N ASP A 137 -5.99 -7.10 6.79
CA ASP A 137 -6.50 -6.42 7.97
C ASP A 137 -5.44 -6.35 9.09
N SER A 138 -4.74 -7.45 9.34
CA SER A 138 -3.64 -7.51 10.32
C SER A 138 -2.49 -6.56 9.95
N LEU A 139 -2.11 -6.49 8.67
CA LEU A 139 -1.06 -5.59 8.18
C LEU A 139 -1.48 -4.13 8.29
N ALA A 140 -2.71 -3.79 7.92
CA ALA A 140 -3.25 -2.44 8.04
C ALA A 140 -3.30 -1.98 9.51
N ASP A 141 -3.79 -2.84 10.41
CA ASP A 141 -3.82 -2.55 11.84
C ASP A 141 -2.41 -2.40 12.44
N SER A 142 -1.46 -3.24 12.01
CA SER A 142 -0.05 -3.17 12.41
C SER A 142 0.60 -1.86 11.95
N PHE A 143 0.29 -1.42 10.73
CA PHE A 143 0.74 -0.13 10.18
C PHE A 143 0.22 1.03 11.03
N GLU A 144 -1.09 1.09 11.28
CA GLU A 144 -1.71 2.17 12.06
C GLU A 144 -1.19 2.20 13.50
N LYS A 145 -1.04 1.04 14.16
CA LYS A 145 -0.45 0.97 15.51
C LYS A 145 1.00 1.44 15.54
N SER A 146 1.79 1.06 14.53
CA SER A 146 3.19 1.49 14.43
C SER A 146 3.30 2.99 14.20
N LEU A 147 2.44 3.54 13.34
CA LEU A 147 2.36 4.97 13.08
C LEU A 147 1.95 5.75 14.34
N ASP A 148 0.86 5.35 14.99
CA ASP A 148 0.34 5.99 16.20
C ASP A 148 1.37 5.96 17.35
N SER A 149 2.05 4.82 17.53
CA SER A 149 3.18 4.73 18.46
C SER A 149 4.31 5.70 18.10
N ALA A 150 4.67 5.80 16.83
CA ALA A 150 5.75 6.68 16.39
C ALA A 150 5.41 8.17 16.53
N VAL A 151 4.14 8.55 16.31
CA VAL A 151 3.64 9.91 16.55
C VAL A 151 3.65 10.25 18.03
N ARG A 152 3.16 9.35 18.90
CA ARG A 152 3.20 9.53 20.36
C ARG A 152 4.62 9.69 20.90
N ASN A 153 5.58 8.98 20.31
CA ASN A 153 6.98 9.05 20.70
C ASN A 153 7.75 10.20 20.00
N ALA A 154 7.05 11.12 19.32
CA ALA A 154 7.64 12.25 18.61
C ALA A 154 8.71 11.87 17.56
N LEU A 155 8.66 10.64 17.01
CA LEU A 155 9.58 10.18 15.97
C LEU A 155 9.13 10.65 14.58
N LEU A 156 7.82 10.76 14.39
CA LEU A 156 7.19 11.06 13.11
C LEU A 156 6.19 12.20 13.24
N LYS A 157 6.13 13.03 12.19
CA LYS A 157 5.06 13.99 11.98
C LYS A 157 4.27 13.58 10.74
N PRO A 158 3.00 13.15 10.88
CA PRO A 158 2.12 12.99 9.73
C PRO A 158 1.78 14.38 9.19
N SER A 159 2.07 14.64 7.92
CA SER A 159 1.63 15.81 7.18
C SER A 159 0.59 15.38 6.14
N GLY A 160 -0.54 16.10 6.09
CA GLY A 160 -1.64 15.83 5.18
C GLY A 160 -2.94 16.40 5.74
N GLN A 161 -3.58 17.28 4.96
CA GLN A 161 -4.93 17.76 5.28
C GLN A 161 -5.92 16.62 5.05
N GLY A 162 -6.66 16.25 6.09
CA GLY A 162 -7.93 15.59 5.90
C GLY A 162 -8.83 16.46 5.02
N LEU A 163 -9.74 15.78 4.31
CA LEU A 163 -10.72 16.25 3.32
C LEU A 163 -10.31 15.89 1.88
N THR A 164 -10.76 14.70 1.45
CA THR A 164 -10.73 14.17 0.09
C THR A 164 -9.36 13.75 -0.47
N GLY A 165 -9.01 12.45 -0.31
CA GLY A 165 -8.03 11.77 -1.18
C GLY A 165 -6.55 12.15 -1.03
N ALA A 166 -6.17 12.95 -0.03
CA ALA A 166 -4.78 13.35 0.15
C ALA A 166 -3.93 12.20 0.71
N ARG A 167 -2.90 11.79 -0.04
CA ARG A 167 -1.86 10.86 0.41
C ARG A 167 -1.30 11.31 1.75
N ARG A 168 -1.33 10.44 2.76
CA ARG A 168 -0.73 10.71 4.07
C ARG A 168 0.79 10.78 3.89
N GLN A 169 1.41 11.94 4.10
CA GLN A 169 2.86 12.08 4.05
C GLN A 169 3.41 11.86 5.46
N LEU A 170 4.40 10.98 5.60
CA LEU A 170 5.08 10.74 6.86
C LEU A 170 6.48 11.32 6.78
N SER A 171 6.78 12.28 7.64
CA SER A 171 8.09 12.91 7.74
C SER A 171 8.72 12.66 9.11
N PRO A 172 10.05 12.43 9.16
CA PRO A 172 10.75 12.31 10.43
C PRO A 172 10.68 13.62 11.19
N LEU A 173 10.40 13.56 12.49
CA LEU A 173 10.60 14.70 13.37
C LEU A 173 12.02 14.58 13.92
N MET A 174 12.93 15.41 13.42
CA MET A 174 14.33 15.32 13.77
C MET A 174 14.73 16.45 14.70
N THR A 175 15.59 16.14 15.66
CA THR A 175 16.19 17.06 16.61
C THR A 175 17.63 17.38 16.21
N LYS A 176 18.23 18.38 16.85
CA LYS A 176 19.61 18.79 16.56
C LYS A 176 20.64 17.70 16.90
N ASP A 177 20.31 16.84 17.86
CA ASP A 177 21.20 15.77 18.35
C ASP A 177 21.09 14.48 17.52
N ASP A 178 20.15 14.42 16.56
CA ASP A 178 19.97 13.24 15.70
C ASP A 178 21.01 13.11 14.61
N TYR A 179 21.72 14.21 14.35
CA TYR A 179 22.65 14.31 13.25
C TYR A 179 24.03 14.73 13.74
N THR A 180 25.05 14.06 13.22
CA THR A 180 26.42 14.55 13.33
C THR A 180 27.04 14.69 11.96
N MET A 181 27.95 15.66 11.87
CA MET A 181 28.80 15.85 10.72
C MET A 181 29.91 14.82 10.75
N VAL A 182 29.92 13.91 9.79
CA VAL A 182 30.94 12.87 9.65
C VAL A 182 31.67 13.09 8.33
N ARG A 183 32.99 12.97 8.35
CA ARG A 183 33.79 13.05 7.12
C ARG A 183 33.54 11.81 6.28
N ASP A 184 33.33 11.99 4.98
CA ASP A 184 33.14 10.93 4.01
C ASP A 184 34.48 10.28 3.64
N GLU A 185 34.81 9.17 4.28
CA GLU A 185 36.01 8.39 3.96
C GLU A 185 35.80 7.38 2.83
N GLU A 186 34.56 7.14 2.43
CA GLU A 186 34.23 6.19 1.36
C GLU A 186 34.65 6.77 0.01
N THR A 187 34.41 8.08 -0.19
CA THR A 187 34.83 8.83 -1.38
C THR A 187 36.36 8.99 -1.45
N PRO A 188 37.03 8.50 -2.52
CA PRO A 188 38.49 8.52 -2.63
C PRO A 188 39.13 9.90 -2.48
N GLU A 189 38.47 10.94 -2.98
CA GLU A 189 38.94 12.34 -2.92
C GLU A 189 38.95 12.92 -1.50
N CYS A 190 38.21 12.29 -0.58
CA CYS A 190 37.99 12.77 0.78
C CYS A 190 38.75 11.98 1.85
N ARG A 191 39.39 10.87 1.46
CA ARG A 191 40.28 10.08 2.32
C ARG A 191 41.46 10.93 2.76
N THR A 192 41.68 11.01 4.07
CA THR A 192 42.98 11.50 4.59
C THR A 192 44.06 10.51 4.18
N LYS A 193 45.03 10.97 3.39
CA LYS A 193 46.28 10.22 3.22
C LYS A 193 46.92 10.08 4.61
N LYS A 194 47.08 8.85 5.08
CA LYS A 194 47.88 8.54 6.26
C LYS A 194 49.36 8.76 5.97
#